data_AF-A0A4Q9N056-F1
#
_entry.id   AF-A0A4Q9N056-F1
#
_cell.length_a   1.000
_cell.length_b   1.000
_cell.length_c   1.000
_cell.angle_alpha   90.00
_cell.angle_beta   90.00
_cell.angle_gamma   90.00
#
_symmetry.space_group_name_H-M   'P 1'
#
loop_
_entity.id
_entity.type
_entity.pdbx_description
1 polymer ?
#
loop_
_entity_poly.entity_id
_entity_poly.type
_entity_poly.pdbx_seq_one_letter_code
_entity_poly.pdbx_strand_id
1 'polypeptide(L)'
;MSRARTVLFLFTHNSNMVVTFRDASEADLPAILDIYNEQILHGTATFHTEPQTLAQRADAGSTRTVGWCNLWHYKERPAYDATAELSSYVHESLRGKGILEETRKHGERFHVVIASVTTENERTMKFWAEHGFELRGTVKEMGRKFGR
;
A
#
# COMPACT_ATOMS: atom_id res chain seq x y z
N MET A 1 -8.15 -21.17 2.37
CA MET A 1 -8.37 -19.84 1.76
C MET A 1 -7.01 -19.22 1.50
N SER A 2 -6.78 -18.64 0.31
CA SER A 2 -5.50 -18.03 -0.08
C SER A 2 -5.14 -16.90 0.92
N ARG A 3 -3.95 -16.99 1.52
CA ARG A 3 -3.55 -16.24 2.72
C ARG A 3 -3.19 -14.76 2.51
N ALA A 4 -3.03 -14.30 1.27
CA ALA A 4 -2.84 -12.88 0.96
C ALA A 4 -3.17 -12.63 -0.51
N ARG A 5 -3.78 -11.48 -0.84
CA ARG A 5 -3.84 -11.01 -2.22
C ARG A 5 -3.45 -9.54 -2.26
N THR A 6 -2.32 -9.27 -2.89
CA THR A 6 -1.91 -7.93 -3.29
C THR A 6 -2.76 -7.50 -4.49
N VAL A 7 -3.42 -6.34 -4.40
CA VAL A 7 -4.25 -5.80 -5.47
C VAL A 7 -3.57 -4.56 -6.03
N LEU A 8 -3.03 -4.67 -7.23
CA LEU A 8 -2.32 -3.55 -7.85
C LEU A 8 -3.29 -2.51 -8.43
N PHE A 9 -2.87 -1.25 -8.45
CA PHE A 9 -3.64 -0.15 -9.03
C PHE A 9 -2.84 0.47 -10.17
N LEU A 10 -3.05 -0.07 -11.36
CA LEU A 10 -2.21 0.29 -12.50
C LEU A 10 -2.88 1.34 -13.36
N PHE A 11 -2.26 2.50 -13.42
CA PHE A 11 -2.57 3.49 -14.44
C PHE A 11 -1.83 3.11 -15.70
N THR A 12 -2.56 2.85 -16.78
CA THR A 12 -1.94 2.73 -18.09
C THR A 12 -2.09 4.08 -18.80
N HIS A 13 -0.95 4.71 -19.10
CA HIS A 13 -0.96 5.95 -19.88
C HIS A 13 -1.19 5.62 -21.36
N ASN A 14 -2.46 5.61 -21.78
CA ASN A 14 -2.78 5.91 -23.17
C ASN A 14 -3.13 7.40 -23.29
N SER A 15 -3.11 7.94 -24.50
CA SER A 15 -3.33 9.37 -24.83
C SER A 15 -4.64 9.96 -24.27
N ASN A 16 -5.52 9.13 -23.71
CA ASN A 16 -6.63 9.49 -22.84
C ASN A 16 -6.38 8.97 -21.41
N MET A 17 -6.41 9.90 -20.45
CA MET A 17 -6.00 9.75 -19.05
C MET A 17 -6.95 8.86 -18.22
N VAL A 18 -6.94 7.54 -18.45
CA VAL A 18 -7.83 6.56 -17.80
C VAL A 18 -7.10 5.76 -16.71
N VAL A 19 -7.70 5.65 -15.53
CA VAL A 19 -7.22 4.77 -14.45
C VAL A 19 -7.84 3.39 -14.59
N THR A 20 -7.02 2.34 -14.54
CA THR A 20 -7.47 0.95 -14.59
C THR A 20 -7.12 0.21 -13.29
N PHE A 21 -7.91 -0.78 -12.92
CA PHE A 21 -7.70 -1.58 -11.71
C PHE A 21 -7.53 -3.04 -12.11
N ARG A 22 -6.46 -3.71 -11.67
CA ARG A 22 -6.21 -5.14 -11.94
C ARG A 22 -5.31 -5.78 -10.90
N ASP A 23 -5.41 -7.10 -10.75
CA ASP A 23 -4.48 -7.84 -9.90
C ASP A 23 -3.01 -7.65 -10.33
N ALA A 24 -2.15 -7.71 -9.33
CA ALA A 24 -0.71 -7.64 -9.45
C ALA A 24 -0.12 -8.85 -10.19
N SER A 25 0.85 -8.60 -11.06
CA SER A 25 1.67 -9.63 -11.70
C SER A 25 3.15 -9.41 -11.41
N GLU A 26 3.98 -10.43 -11.65
CA GLU A 26 5.45 -10.30 -11.53
C GLU A 26 6.01 -9.19 -12.42
N ALA A 27 5.39 -8.93 -13.57
CA ALA A 27 5.79 -7.88 -14.50
C ALA A 27 5.65 -6.45 -13.93
N ASP A 28 4.91 -6.28 -12.83
CA ASP A 28 4.70 -4.98 -12.19
C ASP A 28 5.69 -4.71 -11.04
N LEU A 29 6.45 -5.74 -10.63
CA LEU A 29 7.38 -5.64 -9.50
C LEU A 29 8.39 -4.49 -9.62
N PRO A 30 9.02 -4.22 -10.78
CA PRO A 30 9.92 -3.07 -10.93
C PRO A 30 9.30 -1.76 -10.51
N ALA A 31 8.12 -1.44 -11.01
CA ALA A 31 7.48 -0.16 -10.75
C ALA A 31 6.85 -0.09 -9.35
N ILE A 32 6.43 -1.22 -8.76
CA ILE A 32 6.11 -1.30 -7.32
C ILE A 32 7.34 -0.96 -6.49
N LEU A 33 8.48 -1.56 -6.83
CA LEU A 33 9.73 -1.40 -6.10
C LEU A 33 10.22 0.05 -6.15
N ASP A 34 10.09 0.71 -7.30
CA ASP A 34 10.47 2.12 -7.45
C ASP A 34 9.70 3.01 -6.45
N ILE A 35 8.36 2.90 -6.43
CA ILE A 35 7.51 3.65 -5.49
C ILE A 35 7.85 3.28 -4.03
N TYR A 36 8.10 2.00 -3.76
CA TYR A 36 8.38 1.54 -2.42
C TYR A 36 9.75 2.02 -1.92
N ASN A 37 10.77 1.94 -2.77
CA ASN A 37 12.14 2.37 -2.47
C ASN A 37 12.22 3.88 -2.27
N GLU A 38 11.42 4.68 -2.98
CA GLU A 38 11.29 6.11 -2.70
C GLU A 38 10.83 6.34 -1.24
N GLN A 39 9.84 5.58 -0.77
CA GLN A 39 9.40 5.66 0.64
C GLN A 39 10.41 5.06 1.62
N ILE A 40 11.23 4.09 1.22
CA ILE A 40 12.35 3.61 2.04
C ILE A 40 13.36 4.73 2.26
N LEU A 41 13.75 5.42 1.20
CA LEU A 41 14.82 6.40 1.24
C LEU A 41 14.38 7.75 1.83
N HIS A 42 13.12 8.14 1.65
CA HIS A 42 12.67 9.51 1.92
C HIS A 42 11.45 9.61 2.83
N GLY A 43 10.78 8.49 3.15
CA GLY A 43 9.51 8.48 3.86
C GLY A 43 9.48 7.61 5.10
N THR A 44 8.42 7.75 5.89
CA THR A 44 8.14 6.89 7.06
C THR A 44 6.91 6.02 6.87
N ALA A 45 6.37 5.95 5.65
CA ALA A 45 5.27 5.05 5.28
C ALA A 45 5.67 3.55 5.34
N THR A 46 6.97 3.27 5.30
CA THR A 46 7.55 1.94 5.49
C THR A 46 8.77 2.01 6.39
N PHE A 47 8.98 0.95 7.18
CA PHE A 47 10.08 0.83 8.13
C PHE A 47 11.24 -0.03 7.63
N HIS A 48 11.23 -0.44 6.35
CA HIS A 48 12.47 -0.87 5.72
C HIS A 48 13.47 0.30 5.67
N THR A 49 14.73 0.00 5.95
CA THR A 49 15.83 0.98 6.00
C THR A 49 16.73 0.91 4.79
N GLU A 50 16.78 -0.23 4.10
CA GLU A 50 17.62 -0.46 2.93
C GLU A 50 16.74 -0.70 1.68
N PRO A 51 17.06 -0.08 0.53
CA PRO A 51 16.36 -0.32 -0.72
C PRO A 51 16.28 -1.80 -1.08
N GLN A 52 15.13 -2.19 -1.62
CA GLN A 52 14.89 -3.54 -2.11
C GLN A 52 15.37 -3.65 -3.56
N THR A 53 15.86 -4.82 -3.97
CA THR A 53 16.43 -5.02 -5.33
C THR A 53 15.57 -5.96 -6.18
N LEU A 54 15.62 -5.77 -7.50
CA LEU A 54 15.00 -6.66 -8.48
C LEU A 54 15.69 -8.02 -8.63
N ALA A 55 16.99 -8.12 -8.31
CA ALA A 55 17.74 -9.38 -8.31
C ALA A 55 17.16 -10.42 -7.33
N GLN A 56 16.22 -10.01 -6.46
CA GLN A 56 15.44 -10.88 -5.59
C GLN A 56 14.11 -11.35 -6.22
N ARG A 57 13.63 -10.80 -7.36
CA ARG A 57 12.39 -11.17 -8.08
C ARG A 57 12.38 -10.70 -9.57
N ALA A 58 13.09 -11.43 -10.43
CA ALA A 58 13.46 -11.19 -11.83
C ALA A 58 12.57 -10.34 -12.79
N ASP A 59 13.29 -9.59 -13.66
CA ASP A 59 12.99 -8.87 -14.93
C ASP A 59 11.55 -8.59 -15.39
N ALA A 60 11.25 -7.29 -15.55
CA ALA A 60 10.30 -6.77 -16.55
C ALA A 60 10.53 -5.26 -16.81
N GLY A 61 10.23 -4.79 -18.02
CA GLY A 61 10.32 -3.38 -18.39
C GLY A 61 9.28 -2.50 -17.69
N SER A 62 9.58 -1.21 -17.53
CA SER A 62 8.72 -0.25 -16.85
C SER A 62 7.37 -0.07 -17.58
N THR A 63 6.34 -0.79 -17.15
CA THR A 63 4.98 -0.31 -17.31
C THR A 63 4.72 0.69 -16.18
N ARG A 64 4.22 1.88 -16.53
CA ARG A 64 4.14 3.04 -15.64
C ARG A 64 3.16 2.79 -14.48
N THR A 65 3.60 2.11 -13.43
CA THR A 65 2.85 2.02 -12.17
C THR A 65 2.99 3.34 -11.44
N VAL A 66 1.87 3.86 -10.97
CA VAL A 66 1.76 5.15 -10.28
C VAL A 66 1.00 4.97 -8.97
N GLY A 67 0.70 3.73 -8.58
CA GLY A 67 0.22 3.42 -7.25
C GLY A 67 -0.08 1.93 -7.07
N TRP A 68 -0.26 1.51 -5.83
CA TRP A 68 -0.66 0.15 -5.48
C TRP A 68 -1.24 0.10 -4.07
N CYS A 69 -1.95 -0.98 -3.80
CA CYS A 69 -2.46 -1.31 -2.48
C CYS A 69 -2.23 -2.78 -2.18
N ASN A 70 -2.06 -3.09 -0.92
CA ASN A 70 -1.97 -4.46 -0.47
C ASN A 70 -2.85 -4.65 0.75
N LEU A 71 -3.66 -5.69 0.72
CA LEU A 71 -4.43 -6.20 1.84
C LEU A 71 -3.88 -7.58 2.19
N TRP A 72 -3.09 -7.65 3.26
CA TRP A 72 -2.43 -8.87 3.70
C TRP A 72 -2.96 -9.31 5.06
N HIS A 73 -2.85 -10.60 5.34
CA HIS A 73 -3.32 -11.17 6.60
C HIS A 73 -2.53 -10.59 7.77
N TYR A 74 -3.22 -10.00 8.75
CA TYR A 74 -2.57 -9.19 9.79
C TYR A 74 -1.57 -9.98 10.65
N LYS A 75 -1.94 -11.19 11.09
CA LYS A 75 -1.11 -12.04 11.98
C LYS A 75 -1.44 -13.49 11.76
N GLU A 76 -0.42 -14.37 11.73
CA GLU A 76 -0.57 -15.81 11.44
C GLU A 76 -1.52 -16.60 12.34
N ARG A 77 -1.91 -16.08 13.51
CA ARG A 77 -2.79 -16.79 14.44
C ARG A 77 -4.22 -16.84 13.87
N PRO A 78 -4.90 -18.00 13.87
CA PRO A 78 -6.20 -18.17 13.19
C PRO A 78 -7.32 -17.21 13.63
N ALA A 79 -7.28 -16.73 14.87
CA ALA A 79 -8.26 -15.75 15.35
C ALA A 79 -8.22 -14.40 14.59
N TYR A 80 -7.18 -14.14 13.79
CA TYR A 80 -7.05 -12.96 12.93
C TYR A 80 -7.43 -13.23 11.47
N ASP A 81 -8.00 -14.39 11.12
CA ASP A 81 -8.34 -14.75 9.73
C ASP A 81 -9.32 -13.77 9.05
N ALA A 82 -10.13 -13.08 9.83
CA ALA A 82 -11.05 -12.06 9.35
C ALA A 82 -10.44 -10.64 9.35
N THR A 83 -9.14 -10.49 9.63
CA THR A 83 -8.45 -9.19 9.75
C THR A 83 -7.35 -9.05 8.71
N ALA A 84 -7.39 -7.96 7.96
CA ALA A 84 -6.32 -7.56 7.06
C ALA A 84 -5.59 -6.32 7.56
N GLU A 85 -4.31 -6.20 7.20
CA GLU A 85 -3.58 -4.95 7.24
C GLU A 85 -3.44 -4.38 5.82
N LEU A 86 -3.62 -3.07 5.73
CA LEU A 86 -3.65 -2.28 4.52
C LEU A 86 -2.36 -1.47 4.40
N SER A 87 -1.70 -1.62 3.25
CA SER A 87 -0.61 -0.75 2.82
C SER A 87 -0.98 -0.12 1.49
N SER A 88 -0.85 1.20 1.33
CA SER A 88 -1.16 1.89 0.07
C SER A 88 -0.11 2.94 -0.23
N TYR A 89 0.34 2.94 -1.49
CA TYR A 89 1.34 3.86 -2.01
C TYR A 89 0.83 4.39 -3.34
N VAL A 90 0.60 5.70 -3.43
CA VAL A 90 -0.04 6.31 -4.60
C VAL A 90 0.70 7.59 -4.96
N HIS A 91 1.10 7.69 -6.22
CA HIS A 91 1.67 8.89 -6.81
C HIS A 91 0.65 10.04 -6.74
N GLU A 92 1.12 11.24 -6.42
CA GLU A 92 0.26 12.39 -6.15
C GLU A 92 -0.68 12.76 -7.31
N SER A 93 -0.26 12.53 -8.56
CA SER A 93 -1.06 12.82 -9.75
C SER A 93 -2.33 11.96 -9.88
N LEU A 94 -2.50 10.93 -9.03
CA LEU A 94 -3.65 10.03 -9.05
C LEU A 94 -4.61 10.20 -7.87
N ARG A 95 -4.37 11.16 -6.99
CA ARG A 95 -5.28 11.40 -5.86
C ARG A 95 -6.68 11.74 -6.37
N GLY A 96 -7.71 11.20 -5.72
CA GLY A 96 -9.12 11.42 -6.10
C GLY A 96 -9.58 10.68 -7.36
N LYS A 97 -8.86 9.63 -7.81
CA LYS A 97 -9.19 8.86 -9.03
C LYS A 97 -9.85 7.50 -8.78
N GLY A 98 -10.64 7.35 -7.71
CA GLY A 98 -11.39 6.12 -7.46
C GLY A 98 -10.60 5.00 -6.73
N ILE A 99 -9.36 5.27 -6.33
CA ILE A 99 -8.44 4.26 -5.78
C ILE A 99 -8.95 3.71 -4.45
N LEU A 100 -9.51 4.56 -3.61
CA LEU A 100 -9.99 4.14 -2.31
C LEU A 100 -11.27 3.31 -2.43
N GLU A 101 -12.17 3.68 -3.33
CA GLU A 101 -13.39 2.95 -3.63
C GLU A 101 -13.06 1.53 -4.07
N GLU A 102 -12.06 1.39 -4.93
CA GLU A 102 -11.59 0.06 -5.35
C GLU A 102 -10.89 -0.69 -4.20
N THR A 103 -10.09 -0.01 -3.39
CA THR A 103 -9.50 -0.59 -2.17
C THR A 103 -10.58 -1.14 -1.23
N ARG A 104 -11.66 -0.38 -1.03
CA ARG A 104 -12.78 -0.74 -0.16
C ARG A 104 -13.47 -2.01 -0.65
N LYS A 105 -13.78 -2.12 -1.94
CA LYS A 105 -14.40 -3.33 -2.53
C LYS A 105 -13.57 -4.59 -2.23
N HIS A 106 -12.24 -4.51 -2.36
CA HIS A 106 -11.35 -5.62 -2.04
C HIS A 106 -11.28 -5.92 -0.53
N GLY A 107 -11.52 -4.90 0.29
CA GLY A 107 -11.59 -4.98 1.75
C GLY A 107 -12.87 -5.61 2.30
N GLU A 108 -13.98 -5.61 1.56
CA GLU A 108 -15.31 -6.08 2.02
C GLU A 108 -15.34 -7.53 2.52
N ARG A 109 -14.40 -8.36 2.07
CA ARG A 109 -14.26 -9.75 2.54
C ARG A 109 -13.68 -9.89 3.95
N PHE A 110 -13.10 -8.83 4.50
CA PHE A 110 -12.51 -8.81 5.84
C PHE A 110 -13.49 -8.16 6.82
N HIS A 111 -13.53 -8.68 8.04
CA HIS A 111 -14.29 -8.06 9.13
C HIS A 111 -13.61 -6.77 9.62
N VAL A 112 -12.27 -6.73 9.63
CA VAL A 112 -11.48 -5.58 10.06
C VAL A 112 -10.35 -5.33 9.07
N VAL A 113 -10.13 -4.05 8.73
CA VAL A 113 -8.96 -3.58 8.00
C VAL A 113 -8.19 -2.62 8.89
N ILE A 114 -6.90 -2.89 9.11
CA ILE A 114 -5.99 -2.08 9.91
C ILE A 114 -5.09 -1.28 8.97
N ALA A 115 -4.89 0.01 9.25
CA ALA A 115 -3.88 0.83 8.58
C ALA A 115 -2.94 1.40 9.64
N SER A 116 -1.66 1.04 9.56
CA SER A 116 -0.61 1.54 10.43
C SER A 116 -0.01 2.81 9.82
N VAL A 117 -0.05 3.93 10.54
CA VAL A 117 0.40 5.25 10.05
C VAL A 117 1.29 5.90 11.09
N THR A 118 2.39 6.51 10.67
CA THR A 118 3.24 7.30 11.56
C THR A 118 2.51 8.56 12.03
N THR A 119 2.62 8.88 13.31
CA THR A 119 1.86 9.98 13.93
C THR A 119 2.22 11.35 13.38
N GLU A 120 3.43 11.50 12.82
CA GLU A 120 3.87 12.72 12.10
C GLU A 120 3.17 12.92 10.75
N ASN A 121 2.56 11.87 10.19
CA ASN A 121 1.88 11.94 8.90
C ASN A 121 0.40 12.32 9.09
N GLU A 122 0.19 13.51 9.65
CA GLU A 122 -1.15 14.05 9.98
C GLU A 122 -2.08 14.08 8.77
N ARG A 123 -1.54 14.36 7.57
CA ARG A 123 -2.31 14.32 6.32
C ARG A 123 -2.90 12.93 6.08
N THR A 124 -2.12 11.88 6.26
CA THR A 124 -2.58 10.49 6.05
C THR A 124 -3.53 10.05 7.17
N MET A 125 -3.27 10.45 8.42
CA MET A 125 -4.21 10.20 9.52
C MET A 125 -5.58 10.83 9.26
N LYS A 126 -5.60 12.11 8.87
CA LYS A 126 -6.82 12.83 8.51
C LYS A 126 -7.53 12.17 7.32
N PHE A 127 -6.77 11.82 6.28
CA PHE A 127 -7.31 11.11 5.13
C PHE A 127 -8.04 9.82 5.54
N TRP A 128 -7.42 8.95 6.35
CA TRP A 128 -8.09 7.72 6.77
C TRP A 128 -9.32 7.98 7.64
N ALA A 129 -9.26 8.97 8.54
CA ALA A 129 -10.40 9.37 9.37
C ALA A 129 -11.60 9.85 8.53
N GLU A 130 -11.37 10.68 7.51
CA GLU A 130 -12.41 11.14 6.57
C GLU A 130 -13.05 9.99 5.78
N HIS A 131 -12.36 8.85 5.69
CA HIS A 131 -12.81 7.67 4.96
C HIS A 131 -13.27 6.52 5.86
N GLY A 132 -13.60 6.83 7.12
CA GLY A 132 -14.27 5.90 8.04
C GLY A 132 -13.34 4.98 8.80
N PHE A 133 -12.03 5.23 8.82
CA PHE A 133 -11.13 4.60 9.79
C PHE A 133 -11.22 5.33 11.12
N GLU A 134 -11.15 4.56 12.21
CA GLU A 134 -11.09 5.09 13.56
C GLU A 134 -9.70 4.85 14.15
N LEU A 135 -9.10 5.88 14.77
CA LEU A 135 -7.86 5.71 15.52
C LEU A 135 -8.12 4.83 16.74
N ARG A 136 -7.60 3.60 16.73
CA ARG A 136 -7.75 2.64 17.84
C ARG A 136 -6.64 2.70 18.89
N GLY A 137 -5.50 3.31 18.56
CA GLY A 137 -4.42 3.48 19.51
C GLY A 137 -3.12 3.96 18.86
N THR A 138 -2.16 4.33 19.71
CA THR A 138 -0.81 4.74 19.31
C THR A 138 0.20 3.92 20.08
N VAL A 139 1.09 3.24 19.36
CA VAL A 139 2.26 2.58 19.95
C VAL A 139 3.44 3.54 19.80
N LYS A 140 3.92 4.09 20.92
CA LYS A 140 5.04 5.02 20.92
C LYS A 140 6.34 4.26 20.66
N GLU A 141 7.26 4.89 19.93
CA GLU A 141 8.62 4.38 19.70
C GLU A 141 8.66 2.95 19.11
N MET A 142 7.65 2.60 18.30
CA MET A 142 7.50 1.25 17.72
C MET A 142 8.59 0.92 16.68
N GLY A 143 9.22 1.94 16.09
CA GLY A 143 10.33 1.75 15.15
C GLY A 143 11.22 2.99 15.09
N ARG A 144 12.43 2.81 14.57
CA ARG A 144 13.46 3.85 14.45
C ARG A 144 13.95 3.93 13.00
N LYS A 145 13.92 5.12 12.41
CA LYS A 145 14.37 5.38 11.03
C LYS A 145 14.84 6.83 10.89
N PHE A 146 15.89 7.07 10.11
CA PHE A 146 16.50 8.41 9.97
C PHE A 146 16.95 9.03 11.31
N GLY A 147 17.43 8.17 12.23
CA GLY A 147 17.95 8.61 13.53
C GLY A 147 16.88 9.00 14.57
N ARG A 148 15.60 8.81 14.27
CA ARG A 148 14.47 9.10 15.15
C ARG A 148 13.56 7.89 15.32
#